data_AF-A0A7Z0RQE0-F1
#
_entry.id   AF-A0A7Z0RQE0-F1
#
_cell.length_a   1.000
_cell.length_b   1.000
_cell.length_c   1.000
_cell.angle_alpha   90.00
_cell.angle_beta   90.00
_cell.angle_gamma   90.00
#
_symmetry.space_group_name_H-M   'P 1'
#
loop_
_entity.id
_entity.type
_entity.pdbx_description
1 polymer ?
#
loop_
_entity_poly.entity_id
_entity_poly.type
_entity_poly.pdbx_seq_one_letter_code
_entity_poly.pdbx_strand_id
1 'polypeptide(L)'
;MIQFEEKLGFLEVPLTLYASDLEEEAIVKTLVDKSKILAVTLPQKDKRLTDSLINQIHAQDRLVFVHTVDGFATLSKTLNRRIDGVYTNNLLAKDLELYQAVLDSQKSFDIEVYRK
;
A
#
# COMPACT_ATOMS: atom_id res chain seq x y z
N MET A 1 -14.29 -6.01 13.63
CA MET A 1 -13.80 -7.19 14.38
C MET A 1 -12.42 -7.55 13.85
N ILE A 2 -11.34 -7.17 14.55
CA ILE A 2 -9.97 -7.59 14.22
C ILE A 2 -9.75 -8.91 14.98
N GLN A 3 -10.25 -10.03 14.43
CA GLN A 3 -10.00 -11.34 15.01
C GLN A 3 -8.66 -11.85 14.48
N PHE A 4 -7.66 -11.74 15.36
CA PHE A 4 -6.27 -12.10 15.12
C PHE A 4 -6.10 -13.61 14.92
N GLU A 5 -5.32 -13.96 13.90
CA GLU A 5 -4.83 -15.29 13.57
C GLU A 5 -3.68 -15.76 14.49
N GLU A 6 -3.70 -15.39 15.78
CA GLU A 6 -2.64 -15.81 16.72
C GLU A 6 -2.57 -17.34 16.89
N LYS A 7 -3.62 -18.08 16.51
CA LYS A 7 -3.64 -19.54 16.55
C LYS A 7 -2.85 -20.24 15.44
N LEU A 8 -2.37 -19.54 14.42
CA LEU A 8 -1.74 -20.16 13.24
C LEU A 8 -0.21 -20.03 13.19
N GLY A 9 0.42 -19.38 14.18
CA GLY A 9 1.88 -19.27 14.24
C GLY A 9 2.50 -18.33 13.20
N PHE A 10 1.72 -17.45 12.59
CA PHE A 10 2.24 -16.41 11.71
C PHE A 10 3.15 -15.46 12.51
N LEU A 11 4.42 -15.38 12.11
CA LEU A 11 5.41 -14.49 12.70
C LEU A 11 5.08 -13.02 12.44
N GLU A 12 4.41 -12.76 11.31
CA GLU A 12 4.17 -11.42 10.76
C GLU A 12 2.76 -11.37 10.13
N VAL A 13 2.01 -10.30 10.35
CA VAL A 13 0.59 -10.22 9.95
C VAL A 13 0.28 -8.85 9.31
N PRO A 14 -0.46 -8.77 8.19
CA PRO A 14 -0.93 -7.49 7.67
C PRO A 14 -2.08 -6.92 8.51
N LEU A 15 -2.10 -5.60 8.70
CA LEU A 15 -3.25 -4.86 9.21
C LEU A 15 -4.16 -4.46 8.05
N THR A 16 -5.30 -5.11 7.90
CA THR A 16 -6.27 -4.80 6.84
C THR A 16 -7.35 -3.84 7.30
N LEU A 17 -7.49 -2.71 6.61
CA LEU A 17 -8.39 -1.61 6.98
C LEU A 17 -9.73 -1.63 6.22
N TYR A 18 -10.00 -2.67 5.42
CA TYR A 18 -11.18 -2.84 4.54
C TYR A 18 -12.53 -2.52 5.22
N ALA A 19 -12.70 -2.93 6.48
CA ALA A 19 -13.92 -2.70 7.26
C ALA A 19 -13.58 -2.14 8.66
N SER A 20 -12.53 -1.34 8.74
CA SER A 20 -12.05 -0.77 9.99
C SER A 20 -12.48 0.69 10.10
N ASP A 21 -13.03 1.07 11.26
CA ASP A 21 -13.34 2.46 11.61
C ASP A 21 -12.16 3.17 12.30
N LEU A 22 -10.95 2.59 12.26
CA LEU A 22 -9.76 3.21 12.83
C LEU A 22 -9.40 4.48 12.05
N GLU A 23 -9.30 5.60 12.75
CA GLU A 23 -8.74 6.83 12.19
C GLU A 23 -7.20 6.77 12.17
N GLU A 24 -6.57 7.71 11.44
CA GLU A 24 -5.12 7.68 11.15
C GLU A 24 -4.27 7.54 12.42
N GLU A 25 -4.59 8.28 13.48
CA GLU A 25 -3.85 8.25 14.75
C GLU A 25 -3.90 6.87 15.42
N ALA A 26 -5.04 6.19 15.34
CA ALA A 26 -5.23 4.87 15.91
C ALA A 26 -4.49 3.79 15.09
N ILE A 27 -4.38 3.98 13.77
CA ILE A 27 -3.60 3.12 12.89
C ILE A 27 -2.12 3.21 13.26
N VAL A 28 -1.57 4.43 13.33
CA VAL A 28 -0.17 4.67 13.69
C VAL A 28 0.14 4.10 15.07
N LYS A 29 -0.72 4.34 16.06
CA LYS A 29 -0.55 3.78 17.40
C LYS A 29 -0.55 2.25 17.38
N THR A 30 -1.42 1.63 16.59
CA THR A 30 -1.47 0.17 16.46
C THR A 30 -0.16 -0.41 15.94
N LEU A 31 0.51 0.29 15.01
CA LEU A 31 1.81 -0.13 14.47
C LEU A 31 2.94 -0.05 15.49
N VAL A 32 2.91 0.97 16.37
CA VAL A 32 3.84 1.10 17.49
C VAL A 32 3.62 -0.02 18.52
N ASP A 33 2.36 -0.25 18.89
CA ASP A 33 1.99 -1.21 19.92
C ASP A 33 2.17 -2.68 19.48
N LYS A 34 2.17 -2.95 18.16
CA LYS A 34 2.21 -4.30 17.60
C LYS A 34 3.32 -4.47 16.56
N SER A 35 4.51 -4.82 17.05
CA SER A 35 5.71 -5.05 16.23
C SER A 35 5.57 -6.15 15.17
N LYS A 36 4.64 -7.10 15.34
CA LYS A 36 4.38 -8.18 14.37
C LYS A 36 3.61 -7.73 13.13
N ILE A 37 3.07 -6.51 13.13
CA ILE A 37 2.42 -5.99 11.92
C ILE A 37 3.51 -5.52 10.98
N LEU A 38 3.65 -6.10 9.79
CA LEU A 38 4.64 -5.64 8.80
C LEU A 38 4.07 -4.73 7.72
N ALA A 39 2.76 -4.81 7.51
CA ALA A 39 2.13 -4.16 6.38
C ALA A 39 0.75 -3.64 6.76
N VAL A 40 0.36 -2.52 6.17
CA VAL A 40 -1.01 -1.99 6.23
C VAL A 40 -1.63 -2.14 4.86
N THR A 41 -2.87 -2.60 4.80
CA THR A 41 -3.59 -2.78 3.54
C THR A 41 -4.88 -1.96 3.53
N LEU A 42 -5.05 -1.12 2.51
CA LEU A 42 -6.21 -0.21 2.37
C LEU A 42 -6.89 -0.36 1.00
N PRO A 43 -8.22 -0.18 0.91
CA PRO A 43 -8.90 -0.08 -0.38
C PRO A 43 -8.39 1.11 -1.18
N GLN A 44 -8.38 1.01 -2.52
CA GLN A 44 -7.97 2.11 -3.40
C GLN A 44 -8.74 3.42 -3.15
N LYS A 45 -10.01 3.32 -2.75
CA LYS A 45 -10.91 4.45 -2.50
C LYS A 45 -11.01 4.86 -1.03
N ASP A 46 -10.11 4.35 -0.19
CA ASP A 46 -10.11 4.68 1.24
C ASP A 46 -9.72 6.15 1.45
N LYS A 47 -10.53 6.88 2.24
CA LYS A 47 -10.29 8.29 2.57
C LYS A 47 -8.94 8.50 3.28
N ARG A 48 -8.47 7.47 4.01
CA ARG A 48 -7.23 7.46 4.78
C ARG A 48 -6.01 7.14 3.94
N LEU A 49 -6.18 6.80 2.65
CA LEU A 49 -5.06 6.66 1.72
C LEU A 49 -4.54 8.06 1.37
N THR A 50 -3.89 8.70 2.34
CA THR A 50 -3.30 10.04 2.30
C THR A 50 -1.78 9.91 2.31
N ASP A 51 -1.07 10.87 1.70
CA ASP A 51 0.39 10.84 1.69
C ASP A 51 0.98 11.00 3.10
N SER A 52 0.24 11.67 4.00
CA SER A 52 0.55 11.77 5.42
C SER A 52 0.59 10.39 6.09
N LEU A 53 -0.50 9.62 5.99
CA LEU A 53 -0.56 8.29 6.60
C LEU A 53 0.47 7.35 5.98
N ILE A 54 0.65 7.38 4.65
CA ILE A 54 1.64 6.55 3.95
C ILE A 54 3.04 6.78 4.53
N ASN A 55 3.46 8.05 4.64
CA ASN A 55 4.76 8.38 5.20
C ASN A 55 4.90 7.97 6.68
N GLN A 56 3.84 8.09 7.49
CA GLN A 56 3.84 7.66 8.90
C GLN A 56 3.95 6.14 9.06
N ILE A 57 3.41 5.38 8.12
CA ILE A 57 3.56 3.93 8.07
C ILE A 57 5.00 3.57 7.70
N HIS A 58 5.56 4.19 6.65
CA HIS A 58 6.95 3.96 6.24
C HIS A 58 7.97 4.38 7.30
N ALA A 59 7.73 5.46 8.05
CA ALA A 59 8.59 5.90 9.14
C ALA A 59 8.73 4.87 10.28
N GLN A 60 7.85 3.86 10.31
CA GLN A 60 7.90 2.75 11.25
C GLN A 60 8.46 1.47 10.61
N ASP A 61 9.09 1.56 9.42
CA ASP A 61 9.57 0.41 8.65
C ASP A 61 8.46 -0.61 8.35
N ARG A 62 7.32 -0.11 7.87
CA ARG A 62 6.15 -0.92 7.48
C ARG A 62 5.77 -0.65 6.03
N LEU A 63 5.22 -1.67 5.38
CA LEU A 63 4.79 -1.60 3.99
C LEU A 63 3.33 -1.13 3.86
N VAL A 64 3.00 -0.49 2.75
CA VAL A 64 1.63 -0.10 2.39
C VAL A 64 1.22 -0.84 1.12
N PHE A 65 0.14 -1.62 1.21
CA PHE A 65 -0.48 -2.24 0.05
C PHE A 65 -1.88 -1.71 -0.20
N VAL A 66 -2.25 -1.58 -1.47
CA VAL A 66 -3.58 -1.14 -1.88
C VAL A 66 -4.34 -2.26 -2.57
N HIS A 67 -5.54 -2.56 -2.10
CA HIS A 67 -6.42 -3.56 -2.73
C HIS A 67 -7.59 -2.90 -3.47
N THR A 68 -8.39 -3.72 -4.15
CA THR A 68 -9.52 -3.29 -5.00
C THR A 68 -9.13 -2.31 -6.11
N VAL A 69 -7.93 -2.48 -6.69
CA VAL A 69 -7.50 -1.72 -7.88
C VAL A 69 -8.17 -2.32 -9.10
N ASP A 70 -9.08 -1.56 -9.70
CA ASP A 70 -10.07 -2.00 -10.69
C ASP A 70 -9.66 -1.81 -12.16
N GLY A 71 -8.48 -1.24 -12.44
CA GLY A 71 -7.97 -1.13 -13.80
C GLY A 71 -6.63 -0.43 -13.92
N PHE A 72 -6.11 -0.34 -15.15
CA PHE A 72 -4.79 0.24 -15.41
C PHE A 72 -4.68 1.72 -15.01
N ALA A 73 -5.73 2.52 -15.26
CA ALA A 73 -5.71 3.94 -14.90
C ALA A 73 -5.65 4.17 -13.38
N THR A 74 -6.33 3.34 -12.59
CA THR A 74 -6.28 3.41 -11.12
C THR A 74 -4.98 2.84 -10.59
N LEU A 75 -4.45 1.78 -11.21
CA LEU A 75 -3.14 1.21 -10.91
C LEU A 75 -2.01 2.24 -11.03
N SER A 76 -1.87 2.90 -12.18
CA SER A 76 -0.80 3.87 -12.41
C SER A 76 -0.87 5.05 -11.43
N LYS A 77 -2.09 5.51 -11.09
CA LYS A 77 -2.29 6.55 -10.07
C LYS A 77 -1.89 6.08 -8.69
N THR A 78 -2.21 4.84 -8.33
CA THR A 78 -1.88 4.28 -7.01
C THR A 78 -0.37 4.08 -6.85
N LEU A 79 0.33 3.59 -7.86
CA LEU A 79 1.77 3.33 -7.77
C LEU A 79 2.63 4.59 -7.72
N ASN A 80 2.13 5.69 -8.28
CA ASN A 80 2.79 7.00 -8.15
C ASN A 80 2.78 7.54 -6.69
N ARG A 81 2.16 6.85 -5.73
CA ARG A 81 1.96 7.34 -4.36
C ARG A 81 2.84 6.66 -3.31
N ARG A 82 4.08 6.29 -3.65
CA ARG A 82 5.00 5.55 -2.76
C ARG A 82 4.40 4.25 -2.19
N ILE A 83 3.42 3.66 -2.86
CA ILE A 83 2.79 2.41 -2.42
C ILE A 83 3.70 1.23 -2.75
N ASP A 84 3.86 0.29 -1.81
CA ASP A 84 4.79 -0.85 -1.94
C ASP A 84 4.23 -1.99 -2.79
N GLY A 85 2.90 -2.07 -2.93
CA GLY A 85 2.28 -3.02 -3.83
C GLY A 85 0.77 -2.91 -3.93
N VAL A 86 0.20 -3.68 -4.86
CA VAL A 86 -1.23 -3.69 -5.15
C VAL A 86 -1.81 -5.11 -5.22
N TYR A 87 -3.04 -5.28 -4.75
CA TYR A 87 -3.86 -6.46 -5.00
C TYR A 87 -4.95 -6.12 -6.01
N THR A 88 -5.00 -6.84 -7.12
CA THR A 88 -5.91 -6.56 -8.22
C THR A 88 -6.39 -7.83 -8.90
N ASN A 89 -7.66 -7.83 -9.30
CA ASN A 89 -8.30 -8.93 -10.04
C ASN A 89 -8.23 -8.72 -11.56
N ASN A 90 -7.66 -7.61 -12.03
CA ASN A 90 -7.67 -7.23 -13.44
C ASN A 90 -6.32 -7.42 -14.14
N LEU A 91 -5.32 -7.97 -13.45
CA LEU A 91 -4.01 -8.24 -14.03
C LEU A 91 -3.88 -9.74 -14.28
N LEU A 92 -3.68 -10.10 -15.55
CA LEU A 92 -3.24 -11.42 -15.95
C LEU A 92 -1.71 -11.40 -16.08
N ALA A 93 -1.06 -12.57 -15.98
CA ALA A 93 0.40 -12.66 -16.11
C ALA A 93 0.94 -12.06 -17.42
N LYS A 94 0.14 -12.05 -18.49
CA LYS A 94 0.49 -11.42 -19.78
C LYS A 94 0.56 -9.89 -19.73
N ASP A 95 -0.04 -9.26 -18.71
CA ASP A 95 -0.07 -7.81 -18.57
C ASP A 95 1.16 -7.28 -17.77
N LEU A 96 2.02 -8.18 -17.27
CA LEU A 96 3.25 -7.86 -16.53
C LEU A 96 4.27 -7.06 -17.36
N GLU A 97 4.38 -7.34 -18.66
CA GLU A 97 5.33 -6.63 -19.54
C GLU A 97 4.93 -5.17 -19.76
N LEU A 98 3.63 -4.92 -20.01
CA LEU A 98 3.08 -3.57 -20.12
C LEU A 98 3.29 -2.78 -18.82
N TYR A 99 3.20 -3.47 -17.69
CA TYR A 99 3.43 -2.89 -16.38
C TYR A 99 4.88 -2.49 -16.15
N GLN A 100 5.82 -3.40 -16.42
CA GLN A 100 7.25 -3.11 -16.24
C GLN A 100 7.67 -1.93 -17.13
N ALA A 101 7.18 -1.87 -18.37
CA ALA A 101 7.41 -0.74 -19.26
C ALA A 101 6.90 0.60 -18.69
N VAL A 102 5.75 0.60 -18.01
CA VAL A 102 5.18 1.81 -17.40
C VAL A 102 5.96 2.22 -16.16
N LEU A 103 6.32 1.29 -15.28
CA LEU A 103 7.21 1.57 -14.15
C LEU A 103 8.56 2.12 -14.60
N ASP A 104 9.17 1.51 -15.60
CA ASP A 104 10.46 1.92 -16.14
C ASP A 104 10.37 3.30 -16.78
N SER A 105 9.26 3.58 -17.48
CA SER A 105 9.00 4.91 -18.02
C SER A 105 8.85 5.96 -16.92
N GLN A 106 8.20 5.64 -15.79
CA GLN A 106 8.03 6.57 -14.66
C GLN A 106 9.33 6.81 -13.90
N LYS A 107 10.18 5.78 -13.70
CA LYS A 107 11.53 5.94 -13.15
C LYS A 107 12.41 6.85 -14.03
N SER A 108 12.19 6.85 -15.34
CA SER A 108 12.91 7.74 -16.26
C SER A 108 12.49 9.22 -16.15
N PHE A 109 11.33 9.52 -15.57
CA PHE A 109 10.86 10.89 -15.33
C PHE A 109 11.39 11.51 -14.02
N ASP A 110 11.93 10.72 -13.09
CA ASP A 110 12.53 11.21 -11.84
C ASP A 110 14.00 11.66 -11.98
N ILE A 111 14.56 11.73 -13.20
CA ILE A 111 15.98 12.10 -13.43
C ILE A 111 16.19 13.54 -13.96
N GLU A 112 15.16 14.29 -14.35
CA GLU A 112 15.36 15.68 -14.82
C GLU A 112 14.32 16.70 -14.33
N VAL A 113 14.23 16.91 -13.01
CA VAL A 113 13.71 18.21 -12.50
C VAL A 113 14.55 18.71 -11.34
N TYR A 114 15.85 18.92 -11.57
CA TYR A 114 16.63 19.95 -10.87
C TYR A 114 17.72 20.49 -11.80
N ARG A 115 17.34 21.47 -12.63
CA ARG A 115 18.22 22.55 -13.10
C ARG A 115 17.41 23.64 -13.80
N LYS A 116 16.89 24.58 -12.99
CA LYS A 116 17.19 26.01 -13.11
C LYS A 116 16.66 26.75 -11.89
#